data_AF-A0A0K0CV98-F1
#
_entry.id   AF-A0A0K0CV98-F1
#
_cell.length_a   1.000
_cell.length_b   1.000
_cell.length_c   1.000
_cell.angle_alpha   90.00
_cell.angle_beta   90.00
_cell.angle_gamma   90.00
#
_symmetry.space_group_name_H-M   'P 1'
#
loop_
_entity.id
_entity.type
_entity.pdbx_description
1 polymer ?
#
loop_
_entity_poly.entity_id
_entity_poly.type
_entity_poly.pdbx_seq_one_letter_code
_entity_poly.pdbx_strand_id
1 'polypeptide(L)'
;MQRSSALYQLQALASDDYSIQEDSTDVDNFSVHSFGAFSSRIRLYILSDRTNISVPLREYLCYQGVAFSATFPIIGAVTADWAVLTEHGLFVGLLTGCTQLSNMFTMPVSGFSNENLRSGALCSTSWGWQSVYYVHAGLSVFAFCCWVLIYKDRPDEHALVSAEELSHIQEGKLSKKDYAKNDIPFRAILSSKTLWGALPVAVQFFLKLVGGVSSDMLTCFDETCKLRVYNSLALGASAIFFATLAFIPRENRVIAIVVLVFAESLLGLNTAGFNKCATLHSRQYGHFVMTQIMNIWALTILLEPFVVHAIVAQNDYPSWRNCFLCHAIALLICNAIFCLWADAKPAPWTNVNHSGERSKTQLLKNGAEEAAPSGD
;
A
#
# COMPACT_ATOMS: atom_id res chain seq x y z
N MET A 1 2.99 39.28 -32.88
CA MET A 1 1.75 39.83 -32.29
C MET A 1 1.00 38.75 -31.48
N GLN A 2 1.68 38.02 -30.60
CA GLN A 2 1.09 36.89 -29.86
C GLN A 2 1.84 36.56 -28.56
N ARG A 3 2.35 37.60 -27.86
CA ARG A 3 3.05 37.45 -26.57
C ARG A 3 2.45 38.28 -25.42
N SER A 4 1.31 38.94 -25.65
CA SER A 4 0.68 39.82 -24.66
C SER A 4 -0.58 39.24 -23.99
N SER A 5 -1.07 38.07 -24.41
CA SER A 5 -2.31 37.49 -23.86
C SER A 5 -2.09 36.65 -22.59
N ALA A 6 -0.89 36.08 -22.40
CA ALA A 6 -0.58 35.27 -21.22
C ALA A 6 -0.29 36.14 -19.98
N LEU A 7 0.26 37.34 -20.17
CA LEU A 7 0.52 38.29 -19.07
C LEU A 7 -0.77 38.96 -18.57
N TYR A 8 -1.75 39.20 -19.44
CA TYR A 8 -3.07 39.72 -19.02
C TYR A 8 -3.88 38.69 -18.21
N GLN A 9 -3.77 37.39 -18.49
CA GLN A 9 -4.40 36.36 -17.66
C GLN A 9 -3.74 36.20 -16.29
N LEU A 10 -2.42 36.38 -16.20
CA LEU A 10 -1.72 36.36 -14.92
C LEU A 10 -1.98 37.61 -14.07
N GLN A 11 -2.28 38.75 -14.70
CA GLN A 11 -2.61 39.98 -13.99
C GLN A 11 -4.08 40.02 -13.55
N ALA A 12 -4.99 39.34 -14.27
CA ALA A 12 -6.37 39.13 -13.84
C ALA A 12 -6.51 38.15 -12.65
N LEU A 13 -5.52 37.28 -12.41
CA LEU A 13 -5.47 36.42 -11.22
C LEU A 13 -4.94 37.15 -9.97
N ALA A 14 -4.46 38.39 -10.11
CA ALA A 14 -3.86 39.17 -9.01
C ALA A 14 -4.70 40.37 -8.55
N SER A 15 -5.83 40.65 -9.22
CA SER A 15 -6.72 41.75 -8.85
C SER A 15 -8.16 41.38 -9.17
N ASP A 16 -8.85 40.77 -8.22
CA ASP A 16 -10.19 41.17 -7.77
C ASP A 16 -10.75 40.11 -6.81
N ASP A 17 -11.47 40.61 -5.81
CA ASP A 17 -12.12 39.91 -4.71
C ASP A 17 -12.84 38.62 -5.16
N TYR A 18 -12.23 37.46 -4.93
CA TYR A 18 -12.94 36.19 -4.92
C TYR A 18 -13.20 35.81 -3.47
N SER A 19 -14.34 36.28 -2.96
CA SER A 19 -15.02 35.61 -1.85
C SER A 19 -15.16 34.14 -2.24
N ILE A 20 -14.42 33.25 -1.58
CA ILE A 20 -14.58 31.80 -1.70
C ILE A 20 -15.97 31.47 -1.14
N GLN A 21 -16.95 31.53 -2.03
CA GLN A 21 -18.16 30.75 -1.90
C GLN A 21 -17.73 29.36 -2.35
N GLU A 22 -17.39 28.50 -1.38
CA GLU A 22 -17.21 27.06 -1.60
C GLU A 22 -18.47 26.54 -2.27
N ASP A 23 -18.42 26.44 -3.59
CA ASP A 23 -19.47 25.84 -4.39
C ASP A 23 -19.32 24.33 -4.24
N SER A 24 -20.39 23.65 -3.85
CA SER A 24 -20.45 22.20 -3.60
C SER A 24 -20.11 21.33 -4.82
N THR A 25 -19.80 21.96 -5.95
CA THR A 25 -19.43 21.38 -7.24
C THR A 25 -18.01 20.79 -7.28
N ASP A 26 -17.08 21.22 -6.41
CA ASP A 26 -15.70 20.69 -6.43
C ASP A 26 -15.57 19.28 -5.82
N VAL A 27 -16.41 18.94 -4.83
CA VAL A 27 -16.47 17.59 -4.24
C VAL A 27 -17.14 16.59 -5.20
N ASP A 28 -18.14 17.05 -5.94
CA ASP A 28 -18.82 16.27 -6.98
C ASP A 28 -17.87 15.96 -8.16
N ASN A 29 -17.10 16.94 -8.63
CA ASN A 29 -16.08 16.74 -9.67
C ASN A 29 -14.99 15.74 -9.24
N PHE A 30 -14.69 15.65 -7.94
CA PHE A 30 -13.66 14.79 -7.38
C PHE A 30 -14.11 13.33 -7.20
N SER A 31 -15.38 13.12 -6.84
CA SER A 31 -16.02 11.80 -6.85
C SER A 31 -16.16 11.24 -8.27
N VAL A 32 -16.40 12.11 -9.25
CA VAL A 32 -16.37 11.76 -10.69
C VAL A 32 -14.97 11.32 -11.15
N HIS A 33 -13.89 11.84 -10.57
CA HIS A 33 -12.53 11.37 -10.83
C HIS A 33 -12.22 9.99 -10.22
N SER A 34 -12.79 9.67 -9.06
CA SER A 34 -12.77 8.32 -8.48
C SER A 34 -13.59 7.33 -9.32
N PHE A 35 -14.70 7.79 -9.90
CA PHE A 35 -15.45 7.09 -10.94
C PHE A 35 -14.66 6.99 -12.27
N GLY A 36 -13.73 7.90 -12.52
CA GLY A 36 -12.73 7.82 -13.59
C GLY A 36 -11.84 6.57 -13.48
N ALA A 37 -11.49 6.15 -12.26
CA ALA A 37 -10.78 4.88 -11.99
C ALA A 37 -11.66 3.64 -12.20
N PHE A 38 -12.99 3.81 -12.16
CA PHE A 38 -13.96 2.79 -12.55
C PHE A 38 -14.10 2.69 -14.08
N SER A 39 -14.09 3.83 -14.80
CA SER A 39 -14.09 3.87 -16.28
C SER A 39 -12.84 3.22 -16.88
N SER A 40 -11.70 3.30 -16.19
CA SER A 40 -10.42 2.79 -16.67
C SER A 40 -10.34 1.25 -16.59
N ARG A 41 -11.08 0.62 -15.66
CA ARG A 41 -11.20 -0.85 -15.56
C ARG A 41 -11.97 -1.47 -16.72
N ILE A 42 -13.02 -0.79 -17.18
CA ILE A 42 -13.80 -1.17 -18.39
C ILE A 42 -12.95 -0.97 -19.65
N ARG A 43 -12.11 0.07 -19.69
CA ARG A 43 -11.23 0.37 -20.83
C ARG A 43 -10.12 -0.68 -21.02
N LEU A 44 -9.67 -1.30 -19.93
CA LEU A 44 -8.72 -2.42 -19.94
C LEU A 44 -9.29 -3.68 -20.63
N TYR A 45 -10.59 -3.92 -20.49
CA TYR A 45 -11.29 -4.99 -21.18
C TYR A 45 -11.38 -4.72 -22.70
N ILE A 46 -11.65 -3.47 -23.10
CA ILE A 46 -11.68 -3.06 -24.51
C ILE A 46 -10.29 -3.12 -25.16
N LEU A 47 -9.22 -2.91 -24.40
CA LEU A 47 -7.84 -2.85 -24.90
C LEU A 47 -7.08 -4.19 -24.81
N SER A 48 -7.56 -5.16 -24.03
CA SER A 48 -7.00 -6.52 -23.95
C SER A 48 -7.14 -7.31 -25.25
N ASP A 49 -8.02 -6.88 -26.15
CA ASP A 49 -8.23 -7.50 -27.47
C ASP A 49 -7.20 -7.01 -28.52
N ARG A 50 -6.31 -6.07 -28.17
CA ARG A 50 -5.27 -5.57 -29.08
C ARG A 50 -3.88 -6.12 -28.75
N THR A 51 -3.15 -6.47 -29.80
CA THR A 51 -1.80 -7.07 -29.84
C THR A 51 -0.68 -6.31 -29.10
N ASN A 52 -0.96 -5.19 -28.42
CA ASN A 52 -0.01 -4.41 -27.62
C ASN A 52 -0.63 -4.02 -26.26
N ILE A 53 -0.73 -5.00 -25.35
CA ILE A 53 -1.35 -4.86 -24.01
C ILE A 53 -0.50 -3.99 -23.05
N SER A 54 0.81 -3.83 -23.30
CA SER A 54 1.74 -3.19 -22.36
C SER A 54 1.56 -1.68 -22.18
N VAL A 55 1.29 -0.95 -23.26
CA VAL A 55 1.06 0.51 -23.23
C VAL A 55 -0.23 0.89 -22.51
N PRO A 56 -1.41 0.32 -22.84
CA PRO A 56 -2.65 0.67 -22.16
C PRO A 56 -2.68 0.22 -20.69
N LEU A 57 -1.96 -0.85 -20.33
CA LEU A 57 -1.84 -1.29 -18.94
C LEU A 57 -1.04 -0.30 -18.08
N ARG A 58 0.06 0.26 -18.62
CA ARG A 58 0.87 1.26 -17.90
C ARG A 58 0.07 2.52 -17.61
N GLU A 59 -0.64 3.02 -18.61
CA GLU A 59 -1.49 4.20 -18.46
C GLU A 59 -2.58 3.98 -17.41
N TYR A 60 -3.25 2.82 -17.45
CA TYR A 60 -4.23 2.43 -16.45
C TYR A 60 -3.66 2.44 -15.01
N LEU A 61 -2.49 1.85 -14.80
CA LEU A 61 -1.85 1.79 -13.49
C LEU A 61 -1.52 3.19 -12.95
N CYS A 62 -1.11 4.12 -13.83
CA CYS A 62 -0.90 5.51 -13.44
C CYS A 62 -2.21 6.17 -12.98
N TYR A 63 -3.31 6.00 -13.72
CA TYR A 63 -4.61 6.55 -13.32
C TYR A 63 -5.13 5.94 -12.00
N GLN A 64 -4.97 4.63 -11.81
CA GLN A 64 -5.35 3.98 -10.57
C GLN A 64 -4.52 4.49 -9.38
N GLY A 65 -3.22 4.70 -9.56
CA GLY A 65 -2.34 5.25 -8.52
C GLY A 65 -2.73 6.68 -8.12
N VAL A 66 -3.01 7.55 -9.10
CA VAL A 66 -3.45 8.93 -8.84
C VAL A 66 -4.78 8.94 -8.09
N ALA A 67 -5.77 8.16 -8.55
CA ALA A 67 -7.06 8.06 -7.89
C ALA A 67 -6.96 7.51 -6.46
N PHE A 68 -6.09 6.54 -6.20
CA PHE A 68 -5.90 5.99 -4.86
C PHE A 68 -5.23 7.00 -3.90
N SER A 69 -4.33 7.86 -4.40
CA SER A 69 -3.66 8.87 -3.58
C SER A 69 -4.62 9.94 -3.04
N ALA A 70 -5.66 10.26 -3.81
CA ALA A 70 -6.71 11.20 -3.45
C ALA A 70 -7.55 10.76 -2.23
N THR A 71 -7.59 9.46 -1.92
CA THR A 71 -8.37 8.92 -0.80
C THR A 71 -7.89 9.43 0.56
N PHE A 72 -6.58 9.64 0.75
CA PHE A 72 -6.04 10.04 2.07
C PHE A 72 -6.44 11.46 2.51
N PRO A 73 -6.39 12.49 1.63
CA PRO A 73 -7.00 13.79 1.92
C PRO A 73 -8.48 13.72 2.28
N ILE A 74 -9.27 12.87 1.60
CA ILE A 74 -10.70 12.68 1.89
C ILE A 74 -10.87 12.13 3.30
N ILE A 75 -10.14 11.07 3.67
CA ILE A 75 -10.20 10.50 5.03
C ILE A 75 -9.92 11.58 6.08
N GLY A 76 -8.95 12.46 5.80
CA GLY A 76 -8.64 13.62 6.65
C GLY A 76 -9.81 14.62 6.76
N ALA A 77 -10.41 15.01 5.64
CA ALA A 77 -11.53 15.95 5.61
C ALA A 77 -12.78 15.38 6.30
N VAL A 78 -13.17 14.14 5.96
CA VAL A 78 -14.32 13.47 6.58
C VAL A 78 -14.12 13.33 8.08
N THR A 79 -12.93 12.95 8.53
CA THR A 79 -12.63 12.89 9.97
C THR A 79 -12.75 14.27 10.62
N ALA A 80 -12.19 15.31 10.00
CA ALA A 80 -12.23 16.67 10.55
C ALA A 80 -13.66 17.18 10.75
N ASP A 81 -14.58 16.83 9.85
CA ASP A 81 -15.97 17.29 9.93
C ASP A 81 -16.86 16.36 10.77
N TRP A 82 -16.75 15.04 10.61
CA TRP A 82 -17.66 14.06 11.23
C TRP A 82 -17.20 13.49 12.58
N ALA A 83 -15.90 13.44 12.87
CA ALA A 83 -15.41 12.83 14.10
C ALA A 83 -15.34 13.84 15.25
N VAL A 84 -15.69 13.43 16.47
CA VAL A 84 -15.41 14.21 17.69
C VAL A 84 -13.90 14.25 17.91
N LEU A 85 -13.32 15.40 18.31
CA LEU A 85 -11.87 15.60 18.48
C LEU A 85 -11.18 14.51 19.32
N THR A 86 -11.87 13.97 20.33
CA THR A 86 -11.41 12.87 21.20
C THR A 86 -11.37 11.51 20.49
N GLU A 87 -12.21 11.31 19.48
CA GLU A 87 -12.41 10.05 18.75
C GLU A 87 -11.78 10.05 17.34
N HIS A 88 -11.11 11.14 16.94
CA HIS A 88 -10.43 11.25 15.64
C HIS A 88 -9.56 10.02 15.31
N GLY A 89 -8.83 9.48 16.30
CA GLY A 89 -7.98 8.31 16.10
C GLY A 89 -8.75 7.03 15.73
N LEU A 90 -9.94 6.84 16.32
CA LEU A 90 -10.82 5.71 16.01
C LEU A 90 -11.38 5.84 14.59
N PHE A 91 -11.83 7.05 14.23
CA PHE A 91 -12.40 7.32 12.91
C PHE A 91 -11.36 7.13 11.79
N VAL A 92 -10.16 7.69 11.95
CA VAL A 92 -9.05 7.48 11.01
C VAL A 92 -8.65 6.01 10.94
N GLY A 93 -8.56 5.32 12.08
CA GLY A 93 -8.25 3.88 12.13
C GLY A 93 -9.26 3.03 11.37
N LEU A 94 -10.56 3.30 11.53
CA LEU A 94 -11.63 2.59 10.83
C LEU A 94 -11.60 2.87 9.32
N LEU A 95 -11.45 4.14 8.92
CA LEU A 95 -11.41 4.54 7.51
C LEU A 95 -10.17 4.02 6.79
N THR A 96 -9.00 4.03 7.44
CA THR A 96 -7.75 3.53 6.84
C THR A 96 -7.65 1.99 6.86
N GLY A 97 -8.32 1.33 7.81
CA GLY A 97 -8.38 -0.13 7.94
C GLY A 97 -9.00 -0.85 6.74
N CYS A 98 -9.78 -0.14 5.91
CA CYS A 98 -10.36 -0.68 4.68
C CYS A 98 -9.30 -1.27 3.74
N THR A 99 -8.09 -0.71 3.71
CA THR A 99 -6.98 -1.15 2.85
C THR A 99 -6.49 -2.55 3.21
N GLN A 100 -6.49 -2.87 4.50
CA GLN A 100 -6.06 -4.18 5.01
C GLN A 100 -7.17 -5.22 4.85
N LEU A 101 -8.41 -4.86 5.21
CA LEU A 101 -9.58 -5.72 5.07
C LEU A 101 -9.81 -6.11 3.60
N SER A 102 -9.65 -5.17 2.67
CA SER A 102 -9.83 -5.42 1.23
C SER A 102 -8.94 -6.55 0.72
N ASN A 103 -7.69 -6.64 1.17
CA ASN A 103 -6.77 -7.70 0.76
C ASN A 103 -7.21 -9.07 1.30
N MET A 104 -7.70 -9.11 2.54
CA MET A 104 -8.21 -10.34 3.17
C MET A 104 -9.40 -10.94 2.43
N PHE A 105 -10.26 -10.12 1.81
CA PHE A 105 -11.42 -10.60 1.06
C PHE A 105 -11.11 -10.80 -0.44
N THR A 106 -10.41 -9.86 -1.08
CA THR A 106 -10.16 -9.87 -2.52
C THR A 106 -9.24 -11.02 -2.92
N MET A 107 -8.21 -11.30 -2.11
CA MET A 107 -7.20 -12.30 -2.45
C MET A 107 -7.75 -13.74 -2.45
N PRO A 108 -8.48 -14.23 -1.41
CA PRO A 108 -9.09 -15.56 -1.44
C PRO A 108 -10.19 -15.72 -2.50
N VAL A 109 -10.98 -14.66 -2.75
CA VAL A 109 -11.99 -14.64 -3.83
C VAL A 109 -11.33 -14.83 -5.20
N SER A 110 -10.11 -14.32 -5.38
CA SER A 110 -9.28 -14.58 -6.55
C SER A 110 -8.52 -15.91 -6.52
N GLY A 111 -8.39 -16.56 -5.35
CA GLY A 111 -7.61 -17.79 -5.17
C GLY A 111 -7.87 -18.56 -3.86
N PHE A 112 -8.58 -19.70 -3.96
CA PHE A 112 -8.49 -20.81 -3.00
C PHE A 112 -8.90 -22.13 -3.67
N SER A 113 -7.97 -23.10 -3.76
CA SER A 113 -8.24 -24.54 -3.87
C SER A 113 -6.91 -25.32 -3.80
N ASN A 114 -6.73 -26.14 -2.76
CA ASN A 114 -5.94 -27.38 -2.85
C ASN A 114 -6.87 -28.46 -3.43
N GLU A 115 -6.44 -29.50 -4.16
CA GLU A 115 -5.13 -30.15 -4.19
C GLU A 115 -4.71 -30.62 -5.60
N ASN A 116 -5.50 -30.38 -6.65
CA ASN A 116 -5.13 -30.78 -8.02
C ASN A 116 -5.45 -29.69 -9.03
N LEU A 117 -4.46 -28.82 -9.26
CA LEU A 117 -4.19 -28.08 -10.50
C LEU A 117 -5.42 -27.64 -11.34
N ARG A 118 -6.02 -26.48 -11.00
CA ARG A 118 -6.39 -25.39 -11.92
C ARG A 118 -7.29 -24.33 -11.26
N SER A 119 -6.75 -23.11 -11.15
CA SER A 119 -7.44 -21.81 -11.12
C SER A 119 -8.34 -21.48 -9.90
N GLY A 120 -8.19 -20.27 -9.34
CA GLY A 120 -8.94 -19.78 -8.17
C GLY A 120 -10.46 -19.87 -8.33
N ALA A 121 -11.22 -19.90 -7.22
CA ALA A 121 -12.65 -20.25 -7.19
C ALA A 121 -13.52 -19.58 -8.28
N LEU A 122 -13.28 -18.30 -8.59
CA LEU A 122 -13.94 -17.59 -9.68
C LEU A 122 -13.19 -17.71 -11.03
N CYS A 123 -11.86 -17.73 -10.98
CA CYS A 123 -10.99 -17.85 -12.16
C CYS A 123 -11.04 -19.22 -12.86
N SER A 124 -11.49 -20.29 -12.17
CA SER A 124 -11.67 -21.65 -12.71
C SER A 124 -13.08 -21.94 -13.17
N THR A 125 -14.04 -21.06 -12.85
CA THR A 125 -15.41 -21.15 -13.36
C THR A 125 -15.40 -20.89 -14.86
N SER A 126 -16.42 -21.34 -15.60
CA SER A 126 -16.56 -21.15 -17.05
C SER A 126 -16.46 -19.68 -17.53
N TRP A 127 -16.50 -18.73 -16.60
CA TRP A 127 -16.41 -17.28 -16.79
C TRP A 127 -14.96 -16.74 -16.68
N GLY A 128 -13.99 -17.61 -16.35
CA GLY A 128 -12.57 -17.28 -16.31
C GLY A 128 -12.20 -16.20 -15.29
N TRP A 129 -11.01 -15.62 -15.46
CA TRP A 129 -10.47 -14.57 -14.61
C TRP A 129 -11.27 -13.26 -14.67
N GLN A 130 -12.03 -13.06 -15.74
CA GLN A 130 -12.85 -11.87 -15.99
C GLN A 130 -13.96 -11.71 -14.94
N SER A 131 -14.48 -12.83 -14.43
CA SER A 131 -15.54 -12.86 -13.41
C SER A 131 -15.20 -12.04 -12.16
N VAL A 132 -13.94 -12.08 -11.72
CA VAL A 132 -13.46 -11.34 -10.54
C VAL A 132 -13.63 -9.84 -10.73
N TYR A 133 -13.36 -9.33 -11.94
CA TYR A 133 -13.49 -7.92 -12.26
C TYR A 133 -14.96 -7.48 -12.29
N TYR A 134 -15.86 -8.31 -12.83
CA TYR A 134 -17.29 -8.01 -12.85
C TYR A 134 -17.91 -7.97 -11.45
N VAL A 135 -17.56 -8.93 -10.58
CA VAL A 135 -18.06 -8.96 -9.20
C VAL A 135 -17.60 -7.72 -8.42
N HIS A 136 -16.31 -7.36 -8.51
CA HIS A 136 -15.79 -6.16 -7.86
C HIS A 136 -16.38 -4.87 -8.43
N ALA A 137 -16.62 -4.82 -9.74
CA ALA A 137 -17.27 -3.68 -10.39
C ALA A 137 -18.71 -3.51 -9.90
N GLY A 138 -19.49 -4.59 -9.85
CA GLY A 138 -20.87 -4.57 -9.34
C GLY A 138 -20.94 -4.14 -7.88
N LEU A 139 -20.08 -4.68 -7.02
CA LEU A 139 -20.00 -4.28 -5.61
C LEU A 139 -19.61 -2.80 -5.45
N SER A 140 -18.69 -2.32 -6.30
CA SER A 140 -18.25 -0.91 -6.27
C SER A 140 -19.35 0.05 -6.73
N VAL A 141 -20.12 -0.31 -7.78
CA VAL A 141 -21.28 0.49 -8.23
C VAL A 141 -22.36 0.51 -7.15
N PHE A 142 -22.65 -0.63 -6.55
CA PHE A 142 -23.60 -0.71 -5.45
C PHE A 142 -23.15 0.17 -4.27
N ALA A 143 -21.90 0.06 -3.84
CA ALA A 143 -21.34 0.88 -2.77
C ALA A 143 -21.35 2.38 -3.11
N PHE A 144 -21.06 2.75 -4.36
CA PHE A 144 -21.14 4.12 -4.83
C PHE A 144 -22.59 4.64 -4.80
N CYS A 145 -23.56 3.86 -5.29
CA CYS A 145 -24.97 4.21 -5.20
C CYS A 145 -25.42 4.38 -3.74
N CYS A 146 -25.02 3.48 -2.84
CA CYS A 146 -25.29 3.63 -1.42
C CYS A 146 -24.64 4.90 -0.84
N TRP A 147 -23.40 5.20 -1.22
CA TRP A 147 -22.70 6.41 -0.77
C TRP A 147 -23.41 7.68 -1.25
N VAL A 148 -23.78 7.78 -2.53
CA VAL A 148 -24.52 8.94 -3.08
C VAL A 148 -25.87 9.16 -2.39
N LEU A 149 -26.54 8.07 -1.99
CA LEU A 149 -27.86 8.15 -1.35
C LEU A 149 -27.78 8.46 0.16
N ILE A 150 -26.73 8.01 0.84
CA ILE A 150 -26.62 8.07 2.31
C ILE A 150 -25.69 9.19 2.76
N TYR A 151 -24.54 9.34 2.11
CA TYR A 151 -23.48 10.22 2.57
C TYR A 151 -23.80 11.69 2.32
N LYS A 152 -23.46 12.52 3.30
CA LYS A 152 -23.47 13.97 3.23
C LYS A 152 -22.12 14.47 3.69
N ASP A 153 -21.63 15.56 3.10
CA ASP A 153 -20.32 16.09 3.46
C ASP A 153 -20.32 16.62 4.89
N ARG A 154 -21.44 17.17 5.36
CA ARG A 154 -21.55 17.77 6.69
C ARG A 154 -22.57 17.07 7.59
N PRO A 155 -22.29 16.97 8.90
CA PRO A 155 -23.22 16.37 9.85
C PRO A 155 -24.49 17.21 10.05
N ASP A 156 -24.45 18.54 9.84
CA ASP A 156 -25.61 19.43 9.97
C ASP A 156 -26.67 19.24 8.85
N GLU A 157 -26.27 18.66 7.72
CA GLU A 157 -27.16 18.40 6.59
C GLU A 157 -27.79 17.00 6.64
N HIS A 158 -27.31 16.15 7.53
CA HIS A 158 -27.69 14.74 7.55
C HIS A 158 -28.93 14.51 8.42
N ALA A 159 -30.01 14.00 7.80
CA ALA A 159 -31.32 13.88 8.45
C ALA A 159 -31.36 12.96 9.68
N LEU A 160 -30.39 12.05 9.82
CA LEU A 160 -30.30 11.11 10.96
C LEU A 160 -29.48 11.66 12.13
N VAL A 161 -28.80 12.80 11.99
CA VAL A 161 -27.98 13.39 13.06
C VAL A 161 -28.88 14.21 13.98
N SER A 162 -28.88 13.88 15.28
CA SER A 162 -29.65 14.63 16.28
C SER A 162 -28.99 15.97 16.62
N ALA A 163 -29.76 16.95 17.10
CA ALA A 163 -29.21 18.24 17.52
C ALA A 163 -28.20 18.11 18.69
N GLU A 164 -28.42 17.12 19.58
CA GLU A 164 -27.51 16.79 20.68
C GLU A 164 -26.18 16.24 20.13
N GLU A 165 -26.23 15.26 19.24
CA GLU A 165 -25.06 14.69 18.56
C GLU A 165 -24.30 15.75 17.76
N LEU A 166 -24.99 16.62 17.02
CA LEU A 166 -24.37 17.70 16.27
C LEU A 166 -23.58 18.65 17.18
N SER A 167 -24.16 19.02 18.33
CA SER A 167 -23.49 19.87 19.31
C SER A 167 -22.23 19.21 19.89
N HIS A 168 -22.27 17.89 20.08
CA HIS A 168 -21.13 17.11 20.56
C HIS A 168 -20.02 16.99 19.51
N ILE A 169 -20.36 16.78 18.23
CA ILE A 169 -19.39 16.71 17.13
C ILE A 169 -18.69 18.06 16.91
N GLN A 170 -19.43 19.16 17.01
CA GLN A 170 -18.90 20.51 16.76
C GLN A 170 -18.12 21.08 17.95
N GLU A 171 -18.19 20.45 19.13
CA GLU A 171 -17.50 20.90 20.32
C GLU A 171 -15.99 21.00 20.10
N GLY A 172 -15.42 22.19 20.32
CA GLY A 172 -13.98 22.45 20.18
C GLY A 172 -13.46 22.62 18.75
N LYS A 173 -14.31 22.49 17.72
CA LYS A 173 -13.94 22.74 16.31
C LYS A 173 -14.05 24.23 15.97
N LEU A 174 -13.19 24.70 15.06
CA LEU A 174 -13.25 26.06 14.54
C LEU A 174 -14.49 26.24 13.64
N SER A 175 -15.11 27.41 13.69
CA SER A 175 -16.26 27.70 12.84
C SER A 175 -15.82 27.94 11.39
N LYS A 176 -16.73 27.74 10.43
CA LYS A 176 -16.51 28.02 9.00
C LYS A 176 -15.95 29.44 8.76
N LYS A 177 -16.40 30.42 9.56
CA LYS A 177 -15.94 31.81 9.50
C LYS A 177 -14.48 31.99 9.94
N ASP A 178 -13.99 31.12 10.82
CA ASP A 178 -12.62 31.18 11.32
C ASP A 178 -11.63 30.59 10.30
N TYR A 179 -12.04 29.59 9.52
CA TYR A 179 -11.24 29.04 8.43
C TYR A 179 -11.11 30.03 7.26
N ALA A 180 -12.21 30.62 6.81
CA ALA A 180 -12.22 31.56 5.68
C ALA A 180 -11.41 32.84 5.93
N LYS A 181 -11.13 33.17 7.20
CA LYS A 181 -10.41 34.38 7.60
C LYS A 181 -8.90 34.21 7.68
N ASN A 182 -8.39 32.97 7.71
CA ASN A 182 -6.98 32.68 7.93
C ASN A 182 -6.38 32.00 6.69
N ASP A 183 -5.32 32.60 6.14
CA ASP A 183 -4.53 31.98 5.08
C ASP A 183 -3.92 30.65 5.55
N ILE A 184 -3.86 29.66 4.66
CA ILE A 184 -3.22 28.37 4.95
C ILE A 184 -1.72 28.60 5.20
N PRO A 185 -1.22 28.34 6.43
CA PRO A 185 0.15 28.69 6.77
C PRO A 185 1.12 27.60 6.30
N PHE A 186 1.29 27.44 4.98
CA PHE A 186 2.12 26.38 4.36
C PHE A 186 3.52 26.27 4.98
N ARG A 187 4.19 27.40 5.21
CA ARG A 187 5.53 27.41 5.81
C ARG A 187 5.52 26.90 7.25
N ALA A 188 4.48 27.20 8.02
CA ALA A 188 4.35 26.71 9.39
C ALA A 188 4.01 25.22 9.42
N ILE A 189 3.16 24.76 8.50
CA ILE A 189 2.82 23.34 8.32
C ILE A 189 4.07 22.55 7.93
N LEU A 190 4.82 23.01 6.93
CA LEU A 190 6.06 22.38 6.48
C LEU A 190 7.16 22.39 7.54
N SER A 191 7.17 23.38 8.43
CA SER A 191 8.11 23.44 9.55
C SER A 191 7.60 22.74 10.82
N SER A 192 6.40 22.15 10.79
CA SER A 192 5.77 21.53 11.96
C SER A 192 6.47 20.25 12.37
N LYS A 193 6.56 20.02 13.70
CA LYS A 193 7.11 18.80 14.32
C LYS A 193 6.44 17.53 13.81
N THR A 194 5.16 17.60 13.45
CA THR A 194 4.41 16.47 12.90
C THR A 194 4.97 15.99 11.57
N LEU A 195 5.41 16.91 10.70
CA LEU A 195 5.98 16.55 9.40
C LEU A 195 7.36 15.88 9.54
N TRP A 196 8.15 16.26 10.54
CA TRP A 196 9.40 15.58 10.87
C TRP A 196 9.19 14.09 11.24
N GLY A 197 8.00 13.73 11.75
CA GLY A 197 7.60 12.35 11.98
C GLY A 197 7.39 11.53 10.70
N ALA A 198 7.15 12.17 9.55
CA ALA A 198 7.03 11.50 8.25
C ALA A 198 8.38 11.25 7.55
N LEU A 199 9.46 11.84 8.06
CA LEU A 199 10.82 11.71 7.51
C LEU A 199 11.31 10.25 7.42
N PRO A 200 11.13 9.38 8.44
CA PRO A 200 11.56 7.98 8.35
C PRO A 200 10.93 7.26 7.16
N VAL A 201 9.63 7.49 6.91
CA VAL A 201 8.89 6.86 5.80
C VAL A 201 9.44 7.31 4.45
N ALA A 202 9.73 8.61 4.31
CA ALA A 202 10.32 9.16 3.09
C ALA A 202 11.71 8.57 2.83
N VAL A 203 12.58 8.52 3.83
CA VAL A 203 13.93 7.95 3.70
C VAL A 203 13.87 6.44 3.44
N GLN A 204 12.95 5.72 4.09
CA GLN A 204 12.70 4.30 3.85
C GLN A 204 12.34 4.02 2.37
N PHE A 205 11.53 4.87 1.74
CA PHE A 205 11.21 4.74 0.31
C PHE A 205 12.45 4.81 -0.58
N PHE A 206 13.35 5.78 -0.36
CA PHE A 206 14.59 5.89 -1.12
C PHE A 206 15.52 4.70 -0.88
N LEU A 207 15.66 4.25 0.37
CA LEU A 207 16.46 3.05 0.68
C LEU A 207 15.88 1.78 0.08
N LYS A 208 14.55 1.66 -0.04
CA LYS A 208 13.91 0.55 -0.77
C LYS A 208 14.35 0.52 -2.24
N LEU A 209 14.34 1.67 -2.92
CA LEU A 209 14.76 1.78 -4.32
C LEU A 209 16.24 1.46 -4.50
N VAL A 210 17.10 2.08 -3.67
CA VAL A 210 18.55 1.85 -3.69
C VAL A 210 18.87 0.39 -3.34
N GLY A 211 18.20 -0.19 -2.35
CA GLY A 211 18.35 -1.59 -1.97
C GLY A 211 18.03 -2.53 -3.12
N GLY A 212 16.91 -2.31 -3.83
CA GLY A 212 16.53 -3.09 -4.99
C GLY A 212 17.58 -3.03 -6.11
N VAL A 213 17.94 -1.81 -6.55
CA VAL A 213 18.91 -1.61 -7.64
C VAL A 213 20.28 -2.16 -7.26
N SER A 214 20.76 -1.88 -6.05
CA SER A 214 22.07 -2.39 -5.60
C SER A 214 22.11 -3.91 -5.54
N SER A 215 21.04 -4.57 -5.08
CA SER A 215 20.95 -6.02 -5.07
C SER A 215 21.02 -6.62 -6.48
N ASP A 216 20.49 -5.93 -7.48
CA ASP A 216 20.56 -6.41 -8.88
C ASP A 216 21.92 -6.14 -9.53
N MET A 217 22.60 -5.05 -9.15
CA MET A 217 23.91 -4.69 -9.68
C MET A 217 25.08 -5.48 -9.08
N LEU A 218 24.95 -5.99 -7.85
CA LEU A 218 26.01 -6.78 -7.21
C LEU A 218 26.07 -8.21 -7.81
N THR A 219 26.90 -8.42 -8.83
CA THR A 219 27.09 -9.76 -9.44
C THR A 219 28.19 -10.60 -8.78
N CYS A 220 28.92 -10.04 -7.82
CA CYS A 220 30.13 -10.66 -7.25
C CYS A 220 29.86 -11.74 -6.19
N PHE A 221 28.64 -11.84 -5.67
CA PHE A 221 28.27 -12.75 -4.58
C PHE A 221 27.19 -13.73 -5.02
N ASP A 222 27.18 -14.90 -4.39
CA ASP A 222 26.06 -15.84 -4.51
C ASP A 222 24.75 -15.18 -4.08
N GLU A 223 23.66 -15.45 -4.80
CA GLU A 223 22.37 -14.78 -4.56
C GLU A 223 21.86 -15.03 -3.13
N THR A 224 22.02 -16.24 -2.60
CA THR A 224 21.64 -16.56 -1.22
C THR A 224 22.45 -15.75 -0.20
N CYS A 225 23.75 -15.58 -0.43
CA CYS A 225 24.61 -14.77 0.42
C CYS A 225 24.16 -13.29 0.40
N LYS A 226 23.88 -12.76 -0.79
CA LYS A 226 23.37 -11.40 -0.98
C LYS A 226 22.09 -11.15 -0.19
N LEU A 227 21.09 -12.03 -0.32
CA LEU A 227 19.82 -11.90 0.39
C LEU A 227 20.01 -11.85 1.92
N ARG A 228 20.90 -12.70 2.46
CA ARG A 228 21.22 -12.75 3.90
C ARG A 228 21.90 -11.46 4.38
N VAL A 229 22.81 -10.90 3.58
CA VAL A 229 23.49 -9.63 3.89
C VAL A 229 22.49 -8.48 3.92
N TYR A 230 21.64 -8.33 2.89
CA TYR A 230 20.64 -7.26 2.86
C TYR A 230 19.61 -7.38 3.99
N ASN A 231 19.19 -8.61 4.32
CA ASN A 231 18.28 -8.84 5.44
C ASN A 231 18.94 -8.54 6.80
N SER A 232 20.23 -8.88 6.97
CA SER A 232 20.99 -8.55 8.18
C SER A 232 21.23 -7.06 8.33
N LEU A 233 21.47 -6.37 7.21
CA LEU A 233 21.58 -4.92 7.20
C LEU A 233 20.25 -4.24 7.50
N ALA A 234 19.13 -4.82 7.07
CA ALA A 234 17.80 -4.33 7.41
C ALA A 234 17.46 -4.61 8.89
N LEU A 235 17.25 -5.87 9.26
CA LEU A 235 16.75 -6.24 10.59
C LEU A 235 17.83 -6.11 11.67
N GLY A 236 19.05 -6.57 11.39
CA GLY A 236 20.15 -6.58 12.35
C GLY A 236 20.63 -5.18 12.71
N ALA A 237 20.87 -4.32 11.72
CA ALA A 237 21.28 -2.94 11.99
C ALA A 237 20.16 -2.15 12.67
N SER A 238 18.90 -2.28 12.21
CA SER A 238 17.76 -1.64 12.86
C SER A 238 17.61 -2.08 14.33
N ALA A 239 17.85 -3.34 14.66
CA ALA A 239 17.80 -3.81 16.04
C ALA A 239 18.80 -3.10 16.96
N ILE A 240 20.02 -2.82 16.46
CA ILE A 240 21.03 -2.07 17.22
C ILE A 240 20.55 -0.64 17.49
N PHE A 241 19.93 0.02 16.50
CA PHE A 241 19.38 1.36 16.68
C PHE A 241 18.19 1.36 17.65
N PHE A 242 17.28 0.37 17.59
CA PHE A 242 16.19 0.24 18.56
C PHE A 242 16.68 -0.06 19.99
N ALA A 243 17.69 -0.90 20.13
CA ALA A 243 18.33 -1.13 21.42
C ALA A 243 18.99 0.15 21.96
N THR A 244 19.64 0.93 21.10
CA THR A 244 20.22 2.23 21.47
C THR A 244 19.14 3.22 21.90
N LEU A 245 18.03 3.30 21.16
CA LEU A 245 16.89 4.17 21.45
C LEU A 245 16.32 3.93 22.84
N ALA A 246 16.34 2.68 23.32
CA ALA A 246 15.83 2.29 24.63
C ALA A 246 16.59 2.94 25.81
N PHE A 247 17.83 3.39 25.61
CA PHE A 247 18.66 4.02 26.65
C PHE A 247 18.74 5.54 26.52
N ILE A 248 18.10 6.15 25.51
CA ILE A 248 18.14 7.60 25.31
C ILE A 248 17.18 8.27 26.30
N PRO A 249 17.68 9.17 27.16
CA PRO A 249 16.85 9.82 28.17
C PRO A 249 16.01 10.95 27.53
N ARG A 250 14.89 11.32 28.18
CA ARG A 250 13.84 12.20 27.63
C ARG A 250 14.30 13.63 27.33
N GLU A 251 15.44 14.05 27.87
CA GLU A 251 16.05 15.35 27.68
C GLU A 251 16.62 15.50 26.26
N ASN A 252 17.08 14.39 25.66
CA ASN A 252 17.73 14.37 24.36
C ASN A 252 16.79 13.94 23.22
N ARG A 253 15.62 14.59 23.13
CA ARG A 253 14.54 14.22 22.18
C ARG A 253 14.98 14.24 20.72
N VAL A 254 15.86 15.16 20.35
CA VAL A 254 16.37 15.27 18.97
C VAL A 254 17.18 14.03 18.59
N ILE A 255 18.04 13.55 19.49
CA ILE A 255 18.85 12.34 19.26
C ILE A 255 17.95 11.12 19.12
N ALA A 256 16.90 11.00 19.96
CA ALA A 256 15.92 9.93 19.86
C ALA A 256 15.22 9.91 18.50
N ILE A 257 14.79 11.07 17.99
CA ILE A 257 14.15 11.18 16.67
C ILE A 257 15.13 10.78 15.56
N VAL A 258 16.38 11.26 15.61
CA VAL A 258 17.41 10.92 14.60
C VAL A 258 17.67 9.42 14.58
N VAL A 259 17.86 8.80 15.75
CA VAL A 259 18.08 7.34 15.87
C VAL A 259 16.87 6.56 15.35
N LEU A 260 15.65 6.99 15.68
CA LEU A 260 14.42 6.37 15.18
C LEU A 260 14.31 6.48 13.65
N VAL A 261 14.64 7.63 13.07
CA VAL A 261 14.66 7.82 11.61
C VAL A 261 15.60 6.81 10.97
N PHE A 262 16.83 6.66 11.48
CA PHE A 262 17.79 5.68 10.95
C PHE A 262 17.30 4.24 11.12
N ALA A 263 16.74 3.90 12.29
CA ALA A 263 16.23 2.55 12.58
C ALA A 263 15.14 2.13 11.58
N GLU A 264 14.14 2.96 11.37
CA GLU A 264 13.01 2.71 10.45
C GLU A 264 13.42 2.75 8.98
N SER A 265 14.39 3.61 8.65
CA SER A 265 14.89 3.75 7.28
C SER A 265 15.58 2.47 6.80
N LEU A 266 16.41 1.85 7.64
CA LEU A 266 17.16 0.64 7.31
C LEU A 266 16.25 -0.56 7.03
N LEU A 267 15.07 -0.63 7.65
CA LEU A 267 14.06 -1.64 7.35
C LEU A 267 13.60 -1.58 5.88
N GLY A 268 13.83 -0.46 5.18
CA GLY A 268 13.62 -0.35 3.72
C GLY A 268 14.44 -1.34 2.89
N LEU A 269 15.58 -1.80 3.40
CA LEU A 269 16.43 -2.78 2.70
C LEU A 269 15.83 -4.20 2.70
N ASN A 270 14.77 -4.46 3.47
CA ASN A 270 14.04 -5.73 3.42
C ASN A 270 13.48 -6.06 2.03
N THR A 271 13.27 -5.06 1.17
CA THR A 271 12.90 -5.27 -0.24
C THR A 271 13.94 -6.12 -0.98
N ALA A 272 15.23 -5.89 -0.71
CA ALA A 272 16.34 -6.60 -1.33
C ALA A 272 16.71 -7.92 -0.62
N GLY A 273 16.28 -8.10 0.63
CA GLY A 273 16.47 -9.31 1.42
C GLY A 273 15.25 -10.22 1.36
N PHE A 274 14.42 -10.19 2.41
CA PHE A 274 13.24 -11.05 2.57
C PHE A 274 12.27 -11.03 1.38
N ASN A 275 11.86 -9.85 0.88
CA ASN A 275 10.87 -9.77 -0.21
C ASN A 275 11.40 -10.39 -1.50
N LYS A 276 12.66 -10.07 -1.87
CA LYS A 276 13.32 -10.69 -3.03
C LYS A 276 13.48 -12.20 -2.84
N CYS A 277 13.89 -12.66 -1.65
CA CYS A 277 13.99 -14.09 -1.32
C CYS A 277 12.68 -14.84 -1.54
N ALA A 278 11.56 -14.29 -1.04
CA ALA A 278 10.25 -14.90 -1.17
C ALA A 278 9.87 -15.08 -2.65
N THR A 279 10.14 -14.07 -3.50
CA THR A 279 9.86 -14.15 -4.95
C THR A 279 10.79 -15.11 -5.70
N LEU A 280 12.09 -15.14 -5.37
CA LEU A 280 13.06 -16.02 -6.03
C LEU A 280 12.80 -17.50 -5.71
N HIS A 281 12.52 -17.81 -4.46
CA HIS A 281 12.28 -19.19 -4.02
C HIS A 281 11.01 -19.78 -4.64
N SER A 282 9.96 -18.96 -4.78
CA SER A 282 8.63 -19.38 -5.25
C SER A 282 8.38 -19.22 -6.75
N ARG A 283 9.23 -18.46 -7.45
CA ARG A 283 9.20 -18.25 -8.90
C ARG A 283 7.80 -17.91 -9.44
N GLN A 284 7.22 -18.75 -10.29
CA GLN A 284 5.91 -18.55 -10.91
C GLN A 284 4.76 -18.44 -9.90
N TYR A 285 4.95 -18.94 -8.67
CA TYR A 285 3.97 -18.85 -7.59
C TYR A 285 4.23 -17.68 -6.64
N GLY A 286 5.19 -16.80 -6.96
CA GLY A 286 5.59 -15.69 -6.07
C GLY A 286 4.49 -14.69 -5.78
N HIS A 287 3.57 -14.45 -6.72
CA HIS A 287 2.39 -13.62 -6.45
C HIS A 287 1.56 -14.16 -5.28
N PHE A 288 1.36 -15.49 -5.22
CA PHE A 288 0.60 -16.13 -4.15
C PHE A 288 1.35 -16.08 -2.82
N VAL A 289 2.65 -16.36 -2.80
CA VAL A 289 3.45 -16.30 -1.57
C VAL A 289 3.50 -14.87 -1.01
N MET A 290 3.73 -13.87 -1.86
CA MET A 290 3.73 -12.46 -1.46
C MET A 290 2.37 -12.00 -0.92
N THR A 291 1.27 -12.50 -1.50
CA THR A 291 -0.09 -12.28 -1.00
C THR A 291 -0.25 -12.74 0.45
N GLN A 292 0.20 -13.96 0.77
CA GLN A 292 0.12 -14.47 2.14
C GLN A 292 0.98 -13.65 3.12
N ILE A 293 2.17 -13.24 2.68
CA ILE A 293 3.05 -12.35 3.47
C ILE A 293 2.33 -11.03 3.79
N MET A 294 1.66 -10.41 2.82
CA MET A 294 0.93 -9.15 3.03
C MET A 294 -0.26 -9.31 3.99
N ASN A 295 -0.96 -10.45 3.94
CA ASN A 295 -2.04 -10.75 4.88
C ASN A 295 -1.51 -10.92 6.32
N ILE A 296 -0.38 -11.60 6.51
CA ILE A 296 0.28 -11.72 7.82
C ILE A 296 0.72 -10.34 8.32
N TRP A 297 1.26 -9.50 7.44
CA TRP A 297 1.66 -8.15 7.79
C TRP A 297 0.46 -7.30 8.24
N ALA A 298 -0.66 -7.38 7.52
CA ALA A 298 -1.89 -6.70 7.91
C ALA A 298 -2.38 -7.11 9.31
N LEU A 299 -2.45 -8.42 9.58
CA LEU A 299 -2.82 -8.92 10.91
C LEU A 299 -1.86 -8.44 12.00
N THR A 300 -0.57 -8.33 11.68
CA THR A 300 0.45 -7.84 12.62
C THR A 300 0.24 -6.37 12.97
N ILE A 301 -0.02 -5.51 11.97
CA ILE A 301 -0.31 -4.08 12.18
C ILE A 301 -1.59 -3.91 13.01
N LEU A 302 -2.59 -4.76 12.81
CA LEU A 302 -3.82 -4.73 13.61
C LEU A 302 -3.56 -5.08 15.08
N LEU A 303 -2.69 -6.06 15.34
CA LEU A 303 -2.38 -6.54 16.70
C LEU A 303 -1.36 -5.67 17.44
N GLU A 304 -0.51 -4.94 16.72
CA GLU A 304 0.61 -4.17 17.27
C GLU A 304 0.19 -3.15 18.35
N PRO A 305 -0.85 -2.31 18.18
CA PRO A 305 -1.29 -1.38 19.22
C PRO A 305 -1.72 -2.07 20.51
N PHE A 306 -2.35 -3.25 20.42
CA PHE A 306 -2.79 -4.01 21.59
C PHE A 306 -1.60 -4.56 22.38
N VAL A 307 -0.58 -5.05 21.67
CA VAL A 307 0.66 -5.54 22.29
C VAL A 307 1.40 -4.39 22.97
N VAL A 308 1.55 -3.24 22.30
CA VAL A 308 2.21 -2.06 22.87
C VAL A 308 1.44 -1.54 24.08
N HIS A 309 0.10 -1.48 24.01
CA HIS A 309 -0.73 -1.07 25.14
C HIS A 309 -0.57 -1.99 26.35
N ALA A 310 -0.49 -3.31 26.14
CA ALA A 310 -0.27 -4.27 27.21
C ALA A 310 1.11 -4.12 27.86
N ILE A 311 2.16 -3.81 27.09
CA ILE A 311 3.53 -3.61 27.60
C ILE A 311 3.65 -2.25 28.34
N VAL A 312 2.96 -1.22 27.85
CA VAL A 312 3.13 0.17 28.30
C VAL A 312 1.96 0.66 29.16
N ALA A 313 1.24 -0.24 29.82
CA ALA A 313 0.04 0.09 30.58
C ALA A 313 0.24 1.19 31.65
N GLN A 314 1.45 1.32 32.22
CA GLN A 314 1.78 2.30 33.28
C GLN A 314 2.37 3.62 32.74
N ASN A 315 2.59 3.74 31.41
CA ASN A 315 3.17 4.90 30.72
C ASN A 315 4.48 5.48 31.33
N ASP A 316 5.28 4.61 31.93
CA ASP A 316 6.55 4.91 32.56
C ASP A 316 7.73 4.71 31.60
N TYR A 317 8.86 5.37 31.89
CA TYR A 317 10.07 5.24 31.08
C TYR A 317 10.62 3.79 31.00
N PRO A 318 10.67 3.02 32.11
CA PRO A 318 11.08 1.61 32.06
C PRO A 318 10.21 0.73 31.15
N SER A 319 8.89 0.90 31.13
CA SER A 319 8.03 0.12 30.23
C SER A 319 8.28 0.42 28.76
N TRP A 320 8.49 1.68 28.38
CA TRP A 320 8.88 2.05 27.02
C TRP A 320 10.25 1.48 26.64
N ARG A 321 11.23 1.52 27.55
CA ARG A 321 12.54 0.88 27.35
C ARG A 321 12.41 -0.62 27.10
N ASN A 322 11.60 -1.31 27.90
CA ASN A 322 11.37 -2.74 27.71
C ASN A 322 10.68 -3.03 26.38
N CYS A 323 9.74 -2.19 25.94
CA CYS A 323 9.09 -2.29 24.63
C CYS A 323 10.12 -2.25 23.48
N PHE A 324 11.02 -1.25 23.48
CA PHE A 324 12.06 -1.14 22.44
C PHE A 324 13.08 -2.28 22.48
N LEU A 325 13.44 -2.77 23.67
CA LEU A 325 14.34 -3.92 23.82
C LEU A 325 13.68 -5.21 23.32
N CYS A 326 12.42 -5.45 23.66
CA CYS A 326 11.65 -6.60 23.15
C CYS A 326 11.59 -6.57 21.62
N HIS A 327 11.33 -5.41 21.02
CA HIS A 327 11.33 -5.25 19.57
C HIS A 327 12.71 -5.54 18.95
N ALA A 328 13.79 -5.00 19.52
CA ALA A 328 15.15 -5.26 19.06
C ALA A 328 15.53 -6.75 19.14
N ILE A 329 15.15 -7.44 20.23
CA ILE A 329 15.37 -8.89 20.38
C ILE A 329 14.59 -9.67 19.32
N ALA A 330 13.33 -9.31 19.07
CA ALA A 330 12.52 -9.95 18.04
C ALA A 330 13.15 -9.80 16.66
N LEU A 331 13.63 -8.60 16.30
CA LEU A 331 14.34 -8.35 15.03
C LEU A 331 15.60 -9.22 14.89
N LEU A 332 16.40 -9.37 15.96
CA LEU A 332 17.60 -10.21 15.95
C LEU A 332 17.26 -11.71 15.78
N ILE A 333 16.23 -12.20 16.48
CA ILE A 333 15.76 -13.58 16.36
C ILE A 333 15.27 -13.84 14.93
N CYS A 334 14.44 -12.95 14.38
CA CYS A 334 13.96 -13.05 13.00
C CYS A 334 15.12 -13.04 11.99
N ASN A 335 16.12 -12.19 12.20
CA ASN A 335 17.30 -12.17 11.34
C ASN A 335 18.11 -13.47 11.42
N ALA A 336 18.31 -14.01 12.63
CA ALA A 336 19.03 -15.26 12.83
C ALA A 336 18.31 -16.42 12.11
N ILE A 337 16.99 -16.53 12.28
CA ILE A 337 16.15 -17.53 11.60
C ILE A 337 16.28 -17.38 10.08
N PHE A 338 16.19 -16.14 9.57
CA PHE A 338 16.33 -15.88 8.14
C PHE A 338 17.72 -16.26 7.62
N CYS A 339 18.79 -15.92 8.33
CA CYS A 339 20.15 -16.29 7.91
C CYS A 339 20.39 -17.80 7.86
N LEU A 340 19.71 -18.58 8.71
CA LEU A 340 19.81 -20.03 8.74
C LEU A 340 19.01 -20.70 7.62
N TRP A 341 17.80 -20.21 7.32
CA TRP A 341 16.86 -20.89 6.41
C TRP A 341 16.68 -20.24 5.04
N ALA A 342 17.10 -18.99 4.84
CA ALA A 342 16.93 -18.32 3.56
C ALA A 342 17.78 -19.00 2.47
N ASP A 343 17.14 -19.32 1.35
CA ASP A 343 17.76 -19.83 0.14
C ASP A 343 17.14 -19.15 -1.08
N ALA A 344 17.98 -18.62 -1.98
CA ALA A 344 17.56 -18.08 -3.27
C ALA A 344 17.24 -19.19 -4.28
N LYS A 345 17.62 -20.45 -4.01
CA LYS A 345 17.37 -21.54 -4.94
C LYS A 345 15.87 -21.77 -5.12
N PRO A 346 15.44 -22.08 -6.36
CA PRO A 346 14.05 -22.36 -6.64
C PRO A 346 13.58 -23.61 -5.88
N ALA A 347 12.40 -23.53 -5.29
CA ALA A 347 11.87 -24.64 -4.51
C ALA A 347 11.57 -25.86 -5.41
N PRO A 348 11.65 -27.10 -4.89
CA PRO A 348 11.47 -28.32 -5.70
C PRO A 348 10.14 -28.37 -6.48
N TRP A 349 9.07 -27.85 -5.88
CA TRP A 349 7.72 -27.77 -6.45
C TRP A 349 7.56 -26.70 -7.55
N THR A 350 8.58 -25.88 -7.78
CA THR A 350 8.60 -24.92 -8.89
C THR A 350 9.13 -25.52 -10.20
N ASN A 351 9.73 -26.72 -10.16
CA ASN A 351 10.26 -27.38 -11.35
C ASN A 351 9.11 -27.92 -12.20
N VAL A 352 8.88 -27.31 -13.37
CA VAL A 352 7.95 -27.84 -14.37
C VAL A 352 8.63 -29.02 -15.05
N ASN A 353 8.14 -30.23 -14.80
CA ASN A 353 8.60 -31.44 -15.46
C ASN A 353 8.28 -31.39 -16.97
N HIS A 354 9.19 -30.83 -17.78
CA HIS A 354 9.14 -30.91 -19.25
C HIS A 354 9.30 -32.35 -19.80
N SER A 355 9.39 -33.37 -18.95
CA SER A 355 9.51 -34.78 -19.34
C SER A 355 8.29 -35.29 -20.11
N GLY A 356 7.10 -34.72 -19.90
CA GLY A 356 5.88 -35.12 -20.63
C GLY A 356 5.79 -34.57 -22.06
N GLU A 357 6.27 -33.35 -22.29
CA GLU A 357 6.19 -32.70 -23.62
C GLU A 357 7.30 -33.14 -24.57
N ARG A 358 8.54 -33.30 -24.08
CA ARG A 358 9.61 -33.87 -24.92
C ARG A 358 9.29 -35.27 -25.41
N SER A 359 8.66 -36.09 -24.56
CA SER A 359 8.23 -37.44 -24.93
C SER A 359 7.15 -37.41 -26.02
N LYS A 360 6.13 -36.54 -25.89
CA LYS A 360 5.10 -36.38 -26.94
C LYS A 360 5.67 -35.81 -28.25
N THR A 361 6.56 -34.82 -28.20
CA THR A 361 7.17 -34.25 -29.42
C THR A 361 8.16 -35.23 -30.08
N GLN A 362 8.87 -36.06 -29.31
CA GLN A 362 9.70 -37.14 -29.85
C GLN A 362 8.85 -38.27 -30.43
N LEU A 363 7.77 -38.69 -29.76
CA LEU A 363 6.85 -39.71 -30.27
C LEU A 363 6.15 -39.25 -31.56
N LEU A 364 5.75 -37.98 -31.65
CA LEU A 364 5.17 -37.41 -32.87
C LEU A 364 6.18 -37.27 -34.00
N LYS A 365 7.46 -36.99 -33.71
CA LYS A 365 8.53 -36.97 -34.72
C LYS A 365 8.86 -38.37 -35.23
N ASN A 366 8.97 -39.34 -34.34
CA ASN A 366 9.28 -40.72 -34.71
C ASN A 366 8.12 -41.36 -35.50
N GLY A 367 6.86 -41.08 -35.13
CA GLY A 367 5.69 -41.53 -35.89
C GLY A 367 5.51 -40.85 -37.25
N ALA A 368 6.07 -39.64 -37.44
CA ALA A 368 6.08 -38.96 -38.73
C ALA A 368 7.19 -39.47 -39.68
N GLU A 369 8.32 -39.94 -39.13
CA GLU A 369 9.38 -40.59 -39.91
C GLU A 369 8.99 -42.00 -40.39
N GLU A 370 8.22 -42.77 -39.61
CA GLU A 370 7.72 -44.09 -40.03
C GLU A 370 6.59 -44.02 -41.08
N ALA A 371 5.88 -42.89 -41.18
CA ALA A 371 4.77 -42.71 -42.12
C ALA A 371 5.19 -42.14 -43.48
N ALA A 372 6.48 -41.82 -43.68
CA ALA A 372 7.00 -41.37 -44.97
C ALA A 372 7.16 -42.59 -45.90
N PRO A 373 6.49 -42.63 -47.07
CA PRO A 373 6.67 -43.75 -48.00
C PRO A 373 8.10 -43.74 -48.53
N SER A 374 8.79 -44.87 -48.39
CA SER A 374 10.07 -45.14 -49.04
C SER A 374 9.87 -45.04 -50.55
N GLY A 375 10.37 -43.95 -51.13
CA GLY A 375 10.39 -43.79 -52.58
C GLY A 375 11.44 -44.71 -53.18
N ASP A 376 10.97 -45.78 -53.80
CA ASP A 376 11.65 -46.52 -54.86
C ASP A 376 10.73 -46.58 -56.09
#